data_AF-A0A016TWL3-F1
#
_entry.id   AF-A0A016TWL3-F1
#
_cell.length_a   1.000
_cell.length_b   1.000
_cell.length_c   1.000
_cell.angle_alpha   90.00
_cell.angle_beta   90.00
_cell.angle_gamma   90.00
#
_symmetry.space_group_name_H-M   'P 1'
#
loop_
_entity.id
_entity.type
_entity.pdbx_description
1 polymer ?
#
loop_
_entity_poly.entity_id
_entity_poly.type
_entity_poly.pdbx_seq_one_letter_code
_entity_poly.pdbx_strand_id
1 'polypeptide(L)'
;MMRFKLLQYQGVRLTTAIIVTVYEILSIFLIARTLYVVKKVAPTVRQYFREIGLIIVMAIDNVLGVFECIFEVSSLLGFYWSNNPLLKFIHDHYSLLFFLLIATNSYSIIFLSRDLRREAFFAKRRASNDDHVFMTRFS
;
A
#
# COMPACT_ATOMS: atom_id res chain seq x y z
N MET A 1 28.62 8.32 -26.21
CA MET A 1 27.97 7.13 -25.60
C MET A 1 27.62 7.33 -24.12
N MET A 2 28.51 7.89 -23.28
CA MET A 2 28.28 8.08 -21.83
C MET A 2 27.14 9.06 -21.47
N ARG A 3 27.00 10.17 -22.23
CA ARG A 3 25.90 11.15 -22.03
C ARG A 3 24.50 10.63 -22.34
N PHE A 4 24.38 9.65 -23.24
CA PHE A 4 23.10 9.06 -23.62
C PHE A 4 22.54 8.17 -22.50
N LYS A 5 23.41 7.39 -21.83
CA LYS A 5 23.06 6.59 -20.65
C LYS A 5 22.61 7.47 -19.48
N LEU A 6 23.28 8.62 -19.30
CA LEU A 6 22.94 9.60 -18.26
C LEU A 6 21.57 10.24 -18.51
N LEU A 7 21.25 10.61 -19.74
CA LEU A 7 19.94 11.16 -20.12
C LEU A 7 18.82 10.13 -19.95
N GLN A 8 19.08 8.89 -20.34
CA GLN A 8 18.12 7.79 -20.20
C GLN A 8 17.84 7.47 -18.73
N TYR A 9 18.87 7.48 -17.87
CA TYR A 9 18.73 7.25 -16.43
C TYR A 9 17.94 8.35 -15.73
N GLN A 10 18.20 9.62 -16.08
CA GLN A 10 17.45 10.76 -15.55
C GLN A 10 15.98 10.73 -15.99
N GLY A 11 15.71 10.36 -17.25
CA GLY A 11 14.34 10.21 -17.76
C GLY A 11 13.55 9.15 -17.01
N VAL A 12 14.14 7.96 -16.79
CA VAL A 12 13.49 6.88 -16.03
C VAL A 12 13.15 7.32 -14.61
N ARG A 13 14.11 7.95 -13.90
CA ARG A 13 13.88 8.44 -12.54
C ARG A 13 12.75 9.47 -12.47
N LEU A 14 12.68 10.38 -13.44
CA LEU A 14 11.59 11.37 -13.49
C LEU A 14 10.23 10.70 -13.72
N THR A 15 10.15 9.74 -14.64
CA THR A 15 8.90 9.01 -14.89
C THR A 15 8.45 8.23 -13.67
N THR A 16 9.37 7.54 -12.98
CA THR A 16 9.08 6.82 -11.74
C THR A 16 8.58 7.76 -10.65
N ALA A 17 9.25 8.89 -10.43
CA ALA A 17 8.85 9.87 -9.42
C ALA A 17 7.43 10.41 -9.68
N ILE A 18 7.06 10.68 -10.94
CA ILE A 18 5.71 11.14 -11.30
C ILE A 18 4.67 10.06 -10.99
N ILE A 19 4.94 8.81 -11.41
CA ILE A 19 4.01 7.70 -11.19
C ILE A 19 3.79 7.47 -9.69
N VAL A 20 4.87 7.43 -8.91
CA VAL A 20 4.83 7.28 -7.45
C VAL A 20 4.04 8.42 -6.83
N THR A 21 4.31 9.67 -7.21
CA THR A 21 3.57 10.83 -6.67
C THR A 21 2.06 10.72 -6.91
N VAL A 22 1.64 10.32 -8.11
CA VAL A 22 0.21 10.13 -8.42
C VAL A 22 -0.38 8.98 -7.60
N TYR A 23 0.35 7.88 -7.46
CA TYR A 23 -0.07 6.73 -6.66
C TYR A 23 -0.26 7.07 -5.18
N GLU A 24 0.68 7.82 -4.59
CA GLU A 24 0.60 8.27 -3.19
C GLU A 24 -0.64 9.18 -2.96
N ILE A 25 -0.89 10.13 -3.86
CA ILE A 25 -2.07 11.02 -3.77
C ILE A 25 -3.37 10.21 -3.80
N LEU A 26 -3.49 9.25 -4.73
CA LEU A 26 -4.64 8.37 -4.82
C LEU A 26 -4.78 7.50 -3.57
N SER A 27 -3.67 6.99 -3.05
CA SER A 27 -3.63 6.15 -1.85
C SER A 27 -4.11 6.90 -0.61
N ILE A 28 -3.67 8.15 -0.42
CA ILE A 28 -4.18 9.04 0.65
C ILE A 28 -5.70 9.18 0.55
N PHE A 29 -6.22 9.47 -0.64
CA PHE A 29 -7.66 9.65 -0.85
C PHE A 29 -8.46 8.38 -0.51
N LEU A 30 -7.97 7.21 -0.94
CA LEU A 30 -8.61 5.92 -0.67
C LEU A 30 -8.56 5.53 0.81
N ILE A 31 -7.44 5.77 1.49
CA ILE A 31 -7.29 5.50 2.94
C ILE A 31 -8.24 6.41 3.73
N ALA A 32 -8.30 7.70 3.41
CA ALA A 32 -9.20 8.65 4.07
C ALA A 32 -10.68 8.25 3.91
N ARG A 33 -11.08 7.86 2.70
CA ARG A 33 -12.43 7.37 2.44
C ARG A 33 -12.74 6.09 3.22
N THR A 34 -11.81 5.15 3.26
CA THR A 34 -11.97 3.88 3.98
C THR A 34 -12.12 4.12 5.48
N LEU A 35 -11.28 4.98 6.08
CA LEU A 35 -11.39 5.37 7.48
C LEU A 35 -12.74 6.03 7.80
N TYR A 36 -13.22 6.91 6.92
CA TYR A 36 -14.51 7.57 7.08
C TYR A 36 -15.67 6.57 7.06
N VAL A 37 -15.66 5.62 6.12
CA VAL A 37 -16.68 4.58 6.01
C VAL A 37 -16.66 3.66 7.24
N VAL A 38 -15.47 3.19 7.64
CA VAL A 38 -15.32 2.33 8.83
C VAL A 38 -15.85 3.04 10.07
N LYS A 39 -15.45 4.29 10.32
CA LYS A 39 -15.94 5.08 11.47
C LYS A 39 -17.47 5.18 11.50
N LYS A 40 -18.12 5.28 10.34
CA LYS A 40 -19.58 5.37 10.24
C LYS A 40 -20.30 4.05 10.53
N VAL A 41 -19.66 2.90 10.28
CA VAL A 41 -20.27 1.56 10.38
C VAL A 41 -19.86 0.81 11.67
N ALA A 42 -18.92 1.35 12.46
CA ALA A 42 -18.16 0.60 13.45
C ALA A 42 -18.73 0.35 14.88
N PRO A 43 -19.92 0.75 15.36
CA PRO A 43 -20.09 0.78 16.82
C PRO A 43 -20.07 -0.59 17.55
N THR A 44 -20.09 -1.77 16.90
CA THR A 44 -20.40 -3.00 17.66
C THR A 44 -19.74 -4.34 17.29
N VAL A 45 -18.67 -4.44 16.49
CA VAL A 45 -18.16 -5.79 16.12
C VAL A 45 -16.64 -5.96 16.16
N ARG A 46 -16.18 -6.96 16.92
CA ARG A 46 -14.79 -7.45 17.03
C ARG A 46 -14.13 -7.78 15.69
N GLN A 47 -14.92 -7.95 14.63
CA GLN A 47 -14.50 -8.18 13.26
C GLN A 47 -13.74 -6.99 12.64
N TYR A 48 -14.00 -5.76 13.12
CA TYR A 48 -13.34 -4.54 12.63
C TYR A 48 -11.90 -4.34 13.12
N PHE A 49 -11.46 -4.96 14.22
CA PHE A 49 -10.08 -4.79 14.71
C PHE A 49 -9.03 -5.22 13.67
N ARG A 50 -9.34 -6.28 12.94
CA ARG A 50 -8.47 -6.82 11.90
C ARG A 50 -8.41 -5.89 10.69
N GLU A 51 -9.55 -5.36 10.25
CA GLU A 51 -9.64 -4.38 9.16
C GLU A 51 -8.96 -3.06 9.51
N ILE A 52 -9.15 -2.58 10.75
CA ILE A 52 -8.45 -1.40 11.28
C ILE A 52 -6.94 -1.61 11.27
N GLY A 53 -6.45 -2.80 11.67
CA GLY A 53 -5.04 -3.14 11.61
C GLY A 53 -4.46 -3.05 10.19
N LEU A 54 -5.20 -3.51 9.17
CA LEU A 54 -4.78 -3.38 7.78
C LEU A 54 -4.78 -1.93 7.31
N ILE A 55 -5.79 -1.15 7.68
CA ILE A 55 -5.85 0.28 7.37
C ILE A 55 -4.65 1.03 7.99
N ILE A 56 -4.26 0.68 9.21
CA ILE A 56 -3.08 1.25 9.87
C ILE A 56 -1.80 0.88 9.11
N VAL A 57 -1.63 -0.38 8.71
CA VAL A 57 -0.44 -0.78 7.92
C VAL A 57 -0.39 -0.06 6.58
N MET A 58 -1.53 0.08 5.88
CA MET A 58 -1.61 0.85 4.64
C MET A 58 -1.29 2.34 4.86
N ALA A 59 -1.72 2.92 5.99
CA ALA A 59 -1.36 4.29 6.33
C ALA A 59 0.15 4.45 6.59
N ILE A 60 0.79 3.48 7.23
CA ILE A 60 2.25 3.46 7.43
C ILE A 60 2.96 3.33 6.08
N ASP A 61 2.53 2.43 5.21
CA ASP A 61 3.10 2.21 3.87
C ASP A 61 3.09 3.51 3.04
N ASN A 62 1.97 4.22 3.06
CA ASN A 62 1.79 5.52 2.40
C ASN A 62 2.70 6.61 2.99
N VAL A 63 2.88 6.65 4.31
CA VAL A 63 3.84 7.60 4.93
C VAL A 63 5.28 7.30 4.49
N LEU A 64 5.64 6.03 4.38
CA LEU A 64 6.96 5.61 3.89
C LEU A 64 7.17 5.95 2.41
N GLY A 65 6.15 5.75 1.58
CA GLY A 65 6.15 6.15 0.17
C GLY A 65 6.35 7.66 -0.01
N VAL A 66 5.70 8.49 0.83
CA VAL A 66 5.94 9.94 0.86
C VAL A 66 7.40 10.27 1.18
N PHE A 67 8.03 9.60 2.15
CA PHE A 67 9.45 9.83 2.45
C PHE A 67 10.37 9.46 1.30
N GLU A 68 10.09 8.35 0.60
CA GLU A 68 10.83 7.95 -0.59
C GLU A 68 10.69 8.99 -1.72
N CYS A 69 9.46 9.46 -1.96
CA CYS A 69 9.19 10.51 -2.95
C CYS A 69 9.93 11.81 -2.62
N ILE A 70 9.93 12.26 -1.35
CA ILE A 70 10.68 13.45 -0.90
C ILE A 70 12.18 13.26 -1.16
N PHE A 71 12.72 12.07 -0.88
CA PHE A 71 14.12 11.75 -1.13
C PHE A 71 14.46 11.78 -2.63
N GLU A 72 13.65 11.16 -3.49
CA GLU A 72 13.88 11.16 -4.94
C GLU A 72 13.79 12.57 -5.53
N VAL A 73 12.77 13.34 -5.16
CA VAL A 73 12.58 14.72 -5.65
C VAL A 73 13.72 15.62 -5.18
N SER A 74 14.14 15.52 -3.92
CA SER A 74 15.28 16.29 -3.42
C SER A 74 16.59 15.93 -4.12
N SER A 75 16.78 14.65 -4.46
CA SER A 75 17.92 14.18 -5.28
C SER A 75 17.87 14.75 -6.71
N LEU A 76 16.70 14.78 -7.35
CA LEU A 76 16.52 15.32 -8.70
C LEU A 76 16.74 16.83 -8.76
N LEU A 77 16.29 17.57 -7.74
CA LEU A 77 16.45 19.02 -7.65
C LEU A 77 17.82 19.46 -7.14
N GLY A 78 18.71 18.53 -6.78
CA GLY A 78 20.05 18.82 -6.28
C GLY A 78 20.08 19.34 -4.84
N PHE A 79 18.99 19.20 -4.08
CA PHE A 79 18.90 19.60 -2.67
C PHE A 79 19.50 18.59 -1.69
N TYR A 80 20.30 17.65 -2.19
CA TYR A 80 20.92 16.57 -1.39
C TYR A 80 21.76 17.08 -0.20
N TRP A 81 22.31 18.30 -0.31
CA TRP A 81 23.13 18.96 0.71
C TRP A 81 22.39 20.07 1.46
N SER A 82 21.07 20.12 1.36
CA SER A 82 20.26 21.09 2.07
C SER A 82 20.36 20.86 3.59
N ASN A 83 20.48 21.94 4.37
CA ASN A 83 20.44 21.93 5.84
C ASN A 83 19.04 21.56 6.42
N ASN A 84 18.16 20.98 5.60
CA ASN A 84 16.85 20.52 6.05
C ASN A 84 17.00 19.29 6.96
N PRO A 85 16.60 19.37 8.24
CA PRO A 85 16.76 18.26 9.19
C PRO A 85 15.97 17.02 8.77
N LEU A 86 14.85 17.21 8.08
CA LEU A 86 14.00 16.13 7.57
C LEU A 86 14.70 15.35 6.44
N LEU A 87 15.35 16.03 5.49
CA LEU A 87 16.12 15.37 4.42
C LEU A 87 17.32 14.62 4.97
N LYS A 88 18.01 15.21 5.96
CA LYS A 88 19.13 14.55 6.65
C LYS A 88 18.68 13.27 7.35
N PHE A 89 17.56 13.32 8.08
CA PHE A 89 16.99 12.13 8.72
C PHE A 89 16.65 11.02 7.72
N ILE A 90 15.97 11.37 6.61
CA ILE A 90 15.63 10.38 5.57
C ILE A 90 16.90 9.77 4.97
N HIS A 91 17.91 10.59 4.70
CA HIS A 91 19.17 10.13 4.16
C HIS A 91 19.88 9.16 5.12
N ASP A 92 20.02 9.53 6.39
CA ASP A 92 20.73 8.75 7.40
C ASP A 92 20.04 7.40 7.70
N HIS A 93 18.72 7.33 7.52
CA HIS A 93 17.92 6.12 7.79
C HIS A 93 17.30 5.50 6.54
N TYR A 94 17.78 5.86 5.34
CA TYR A 94 17.15 5.46 4.08
C TYR A 94 17.00 3.93 3.94
N SER A 95 18.05 3.16 4.26
CA SER A 95 17.99 1.69 4.18
C SER A 95 16.96 1.07 5.11
N LEU A 96 16.74 1.66 6.29
CA LEU A 96 15.75 1.17 7.25
C LEU A 96 14.34 1.51 6.78
N LEU A 97 14.12 2.73 6.27
CA LEU A 97 12.85 3.15 5.69
C LEU A 97 12.47 2.27 4.48
N PHE A 98 13.43 2.00 3.61
CA PHE A 98 13.25 1.14 2.44
C PHE A 98 12.95 -0.32 2.84
N PHE A 99 13.66 -0.86 3.83
CA PHE A 99 13.36 -2.18 4.38
C PHE A 99 11.95 -2.23 4.95
N LEU A 100 11.55 -1.20 5.71
CA LEU A 100 10.23 -1.13 6.32
C LEU A 100 9.13 -1.08 5.25
N LEU A 101 9.34 -0.33 4.15
CA LEU A 101 8.44 -0.26 3.01
C LEU A 101 8.23 -1.62 2.34
N ILE A 102 9.29 -2.39 2.12
CA ILE A 102 9.18 -3.75 1.57
C ILE A 102 8.44 -4.68 2.54
N ALA A 103 8.72 -4.55 3.83
CA ALA A 103 8.10 -5.38 4.87
C ALA A 103 6.59 -5.09 5.00
N THR A 104 6.18 -3.82 4.99
CA THR A 104 4.76 -3.42 5.04
C THR A 104 4.01 -3.86 3.79
N ASN A 105 4.63 -3.73 2.62
CA ASN A 105 4.04 -4.21 1.37
C ASN A 105 3.81 -5.73 1.40
N SER A 106 4.82 -6.49 1.84
CA SER A 106 4.74 -7.95 1.99
C SER A 106 3.65 -8.37 2.99
N TYR A 107 3.54 -7.64 4.11
CA TYR A 107 2.51 -7.88 5.11
C TYR A 107 1.10 -7.67 4.54
N SER A 108 0.87 -6.60 3.78
CA SER A 108 -0.40 -6.32 3.11
C SER A 108 -0.81 -7.43 2.15
N ILE A 109 0.13 -7.97 1.35
CA ILE A 109 -0.12 -9.08 0.43
C ILE A 109 -0.51 -10.37 1.17
N ILE A 110 0.23 -10.72 2.23
CA ILE A 110 -0.05 -11.92 3.03
C ILE A 110 -1.44 -11.85 3.65
N PHE A 111 -1.81 -10.68 4.17
CA PHE A 111 -3.09 -10.47 4.79
C PHE A 111 -4.23 -10.56 3.77
N LEU A 112 -4.12 -9.86 2.64
CA LEU A 112 -5.10 -9.91 1.55
C LEU A 112 -5.28 -11.36 1.04
N SER A 113 -4.19 -12.10 0.91
CA SER A 113 -4.21 -13.51 0.51
C SER A 113 -4.98 -14.39 1.49
N ARG A 114 -4.87 -14.12 2.80
CA ARG A 114 -5.65 -14.85 3.82
C ARG A 114 -7.14 -14.55 3.70
N ASP A 115 -7.52 -13.32 3.40
CA ASP A 115 -8.91 -12.93 3.22
C ASP A 115 -9.52 -13.54 1.95
N LEU A 116 -8.82 -13.48 0.83
CA LEU A 116 -9.23 -14.13 -0.42
C LEU A 116 -9.42 -15.64 -0.25
N ARG A 117 -8.49 -16.33 0.44
CA ARG A 117 -8.64 -17.76 0.73
C ARG A 117 -9.87 -18.06 1.58
N ARG A 118 -10.16 -17.20 2.55
CA ARG A 118 -11.31 -17.35 3.44
C ARG A 118 -12.62 -17.19 2.65
N GLU A 119 -12.70 -16.18 1.81
CA GLU A 119 -13.85 -15.96 0.91
C GLU A 119 -14.02 -17.10 -0.08
N ALA A 120 -12.96 -17.57 -0.72
CA ALA A 120 -13.01 -18.70 -1.65
C ALA A 120 -13.53 -19.98 -0.98
N PHE A 121 -13.11 -20.26 0.26
CA PHE A 121 -13.61 -21.39 1.03
C PHE A 121 -15.11 -21.25 1.33
N PHE A 122 -15.57 -20.07 1.75
CA PHE A 122 -16.99 -19.81 1.99
C PHE A 122 -17.83 -19.89 0.70
N ALA A 123 -17.32 -19.37 -0.41
CA ALA A 123 -17.98 -19.46 -1.72
C ALA A 123 -18.17 -20.92 -2.16
N LYS A 124 -17.12 -21.75 -2.02
CA LYS A 124 -17.21 -23.19 -2.31
C LYS A 124 -18.25 -23.90 -1.43
N ARG A 125 -18.32 -23.53 -0.15
CA ARG A 125 -19.30 -24.09 0.80
C ARG A 125 -20.74 -23.71 0.45
N ARG A 126 -20.98 -22.49 -0.02
CA ARG A 126 -22.31 -22.05 -0.50
C ARG A 126 -22.73 -22.81 -1.75
N ALA A 127 -21.85 -22.91 -2.74
CA ALA A 127 -22.13 -23.68 -3.97
C ALA A 127 -22.50 -25.15 -3.66
N SER A 128 -21.72 -25.82 -2.80
CA SER A 128 -22.02 -27.19 -2.38
C SER A 128 -23.34 -27.33 -1.61
N ASN A 129 -23.78 -26.29 -0.90
CA ASN A 129 -25.05 -26.29 -0.19
C ASN A 129 -26.24 -26.09 -1.14
N ASP A 130 -26.08 -25.27 -2.18
CA ASP A 130 -27.08 -25.07 -3.23
C ASP A 130 -27.28 -26.36 -4.06
N ASP A 131 -26.20 -27.09 -4.36
CA ASP A 131 -26.26 -28.40 -5.05
C ASP A 131 -27.06 -29.43 -4.24
N HIS A 132 -26.86 -29.47 -2.92
CA HIS A 132 -27.60 -30.35 -2.03
C HIS A 132 -29.09 -29.98 -1.93
N VAL A 133 -29.41 -28.69 -1.83
CA VAL A 133 -30.81 -28.21 -1.79
C VAL A 133 -31.52 -28.51 -3.11
N PHE A 134 -30.84 -28.37 -4.25
CA PHE A 134 -31.38 -28.71 -5.56
C PHE A 134 -31.71 -30.20 -5.64
N MET A 135 -30.82 -31.10 -5.21
CA MET A 135 -31.08 -32.54 -5.22
C MET A 135 -32.25 -32.95 -4.32
N THR A 136 -32.47 -32.29 -3.18
CA THR A 136 -33.62 -32.58 -2.29
C THR A 136 -34.96 -32.02 -2.78
N ARG A 137 -34.98 -31.06 -3.71
CA ARG A 137 -36.23 -30.49 -4.27
C ARG A 137 -36.78 -31.25 -5.47
N PHE A 138 -35.96 -32.10 -6.11
CA PHE A 138 -36.30 -32.84 -7.33
C PHE A 138 -36.34 -34.37 -7.11
N SER A 139 -36.29 -34.84 -5.87
CA SER A 139 -36.59 -36.23 -5.46
C SER A 139 -38.01 -36.34 -4.93
#